data_AF-A0A933C4B5-F1
#
_entry.id   AF-A0A933C4B5-F1
#
_cell.length_a   1.000
_cell.length_b   1.000
_cell.length_c   1.000
_cell.angle_alpha   90.00
_cell.angle_beta   90.00
_cell.angle_gamma   90.00
#
_symmetry.space_group_name_H-M   'P 1'
#
loop_
_entity.id
_entity.type
_entity.pdbx_description
1 polymer ?
#
loop_
_entity_poly.entity_id
_entity_poly.type
_entity_poly.pdbx_seq_one_letter_code
_entity_poly.pdbx_strand_id
1 'polypeptide(L)'
;MLIKRTPEIPSSDITPESLYRNRRAFLKTAALATAGAAAAFSLPNIPPVREPQDPSYKRPPAGPFNTDEDLTPYKDVTTYNNFYE
;
A
#
# COMPACT_ATOMS: atom_id res chain seq x y z
N MET A 1 21.81 -26.27 23.64
CA MET A 1 20.91 -25.47 22.78
C MET A 1 19.67 -25.14 23.60
N LEU A 2 19.43 -23.86 23.90
CA LEU A 2 18.30 -23.41 24.71
C LEU A 2 17.12 -23.13 23.78
N ILE A 3 16.16 -24.05 23.70
CA ILE A 3 14.90 -23.81 22.98
C ILE A 3 14.05 -22.90 23.87
N LYS A 4 14.04 -21.60 23.56
CA LYS A 4 13.12 -20.65 24.21
C LYS A 4 11.69 -20.91 23.73
N ARG A 5 10.74 -20.97 24.65
CA ARG A 5 9.32 -20.98 24.30
C ARG A 5 8.92 -19.60 23.79
N THR A 6 8.21 -19.56 22.67
CA THR A 6 7.59 -18.34 22.16
C THR A 6 6.55 -17.87 23.20
N PRO A 7 6.57 -16.59 23.62
CA PRO A 7 5.54 -16.07 24.50
C PRO A 7 4.18 -16.16 23.79
N GLU A 8 3.17 -16.58 24.53
CA GLU A 8 1.79 -16.66 24.04
C GLU A 8 1.28 -15.23 23.82
N ILE A 9 0.74 -14.95 22.63
CA ILE A 9 0.20 -13.63 22.30
C ILE A 9 -1.16 -13.51 22.99
N PRO A 10 -1.37 -12.50 23.85
CA PRO A 10 -2.65 -12.33 24.50
C PRO A 10 -3.72 -11.90 23.48
N SER A 11 -4.94 -12.40 23.63
CA SER A 11 -6.05 -12.08 22.70
C SER A 11 -6.36 -10.58 22.62
N SER A 12 -5.97 -9.78 23.62
CA SER A 12 -6.09 -8.32 23.62
C SER A 12 -5.22 -7.64 22.57
N ASP A 13 -4.10 -8.26 22.17
CA ASP A 13 -3.18 -7.73 21.17
C ASP A 13 -3.64 -8.09 19.75
N ILE A 14 -4.56 -9.06 19.63
CA ILE A 14 -5.15 -9.48 18.37
C ILE A 14 -6.37 -8.60 18.11
N THR A 15 -6.41 -7.96 16.93
CA THR A 15 -7.61 -7.23 16.51
C THR A 15 -8.79 -8.20 16.39
N PRO A 16 -9.93 -7.94 17.06
CA PRO A 16 -11.11 -8.79 16.93
C PRO A 16 -11.56 -8.90 15.46
N GLU A 17 -11.94 -10.11 15.03
CA GLU A 17 -12.29 -10.34 13.61
C GLU A 17 -13.40 -9.40 13.13
N SER A 18 -14.43 -9.18 13.95
CA SER A 18 -15.53 -8.29 13.60
C SER A 18 -15.05 -6.86 13.29
N LEU A 19 -14.08 -6.35 14.06
CA LEU A 19 -13.51 -5.03 13.83
C LEU A 19 -12.70 -4.97 12.53
N TYR A 20 -11.90 -6.01 12.24
CA TYR A 20 -11.18 -6.13 10.97
C TYR A 20 -12.15 -6.18 9.78
N ARG A 21 -13.19 -7.00 9.85
CA ARG A 21 -14.21 -7.14 8.80
C ARG A 21 -14.95 -5.82 8.57
N ASN A 22 -15.33 -5.12 9.64
CA ASN A 22 -16.01 -3.83 9.57
C ASN A 22 -15.15 -2.76 8.90
N ARG A 23 -13.86 -2.68 9.25
CA ARG A 23 -12.91 -1.77 8.58
C ARG A 23 -12.82 -2.06 7.08
N ARG A 24 -12.72 -3.34 6.71
CA ARG A 24 -12.62 -3.74 5.30
C ARG A 24 -13.91 -3.46 4.53
N ALA A 25 -15.07 -3.65 5.16
CA ALA A 25 -16.36 -3.30 4.58
C ALA A 25 -16.44 -1.78 4.32
N PHE A 26 -16.09 -0.96 5.31
CA PHE A 26 -16.06 0.50 5.20
C PHE A 26 -15.17 0.97 4.04
N LEU A 27 -13.94 0.46 3.94
CA LEU A 27 -13.01 0.83 2.85
C LEU A 27 -13.55 0.42 1.48
N LYS A 28 -14.14 -0.77 1.36
CA LYS A 28 -14.79 -1.21 0.10
C LYS A 28 -15.95 -0.31 -0.28
N THR A 29 -16.81 0.05 0.68
CA THR A 29 -17.94 0.94 0.41
C THR A 29 -17.49 2.34 0.03
N ALA A 30 -16.45 2.86 0.68
CA ALA A 30 -15.87 4.17 0.36
C ALA A 30 -15.27 4.16 -1.06
N ALA A 31 -14.45 3.15 -1.39
CA ALA A 31 -13.86 3.00 -2.72
C ALA A 31 -14.94 2.87 -3.81
N LEU A 32 -15.98 2.08 -3.57
CA LEU A 32 -17.09 1.92 -4.52
C LEU A 32 -17.89 3.22 -4.69
N ALA A 33 -18.13 3.96 -3.60
CA ALA A 33 -18.81 5.25 -3.66
C ALA A 33 -17.99 6.27 -4.46
N THR A 34 -16.67 6.33 -4.24
CA THR A 34 -15.77 7.20 -5.01
C THR A 34 -15.72 6.80 -6.48
N ALA A 35 -15.62 5.51 -6.79
CA ALA A 35 -15.64 5.01 -8.17
C ALA A 35 -16.99 5.26 -8.86
N GLY A 36 -18.10 5.06 -8.15
CA GLY A 36 -19.46 5.34 -8.64
C GLY A 36 -19.69 6.82 -8.91
N ALA A 37 -19.18 7.70 -8.03
CA ALA A 37 -19.20 9.14 -8.25
C ALA A 37 -18.35 9.51 -9.48
N ALA A 38 -17.12 9.01 -9.58
CA ALA A 38 -16.27 9.25 -10.75
C ALA A 38 -16.91 8.75 -12.06
N ALA A 39 -17.58 7.58 -12.03
CA ALA A 39 -18.30 7.02 -13.16
C ALA A 39 -19.52 7.87 -13.56
N ALA A 40 -20.27 8.39 -12.58
CA ALA A 40 -21.41 9.29 -12.83
C ALA A 40 -20.98 10.63 -13.44
N PHE A 41 -19.73 11.04 -13.22
CA PHE A 41 -19.11 12.23 -13.85
C PHE A 41 -18.24 11.89 -15.08
N SER A 42 -18.37 10.70 -15.68
CA SER A 42 -17.51 10.28 -16.79
C SER A 42 -17.62 11.22 -18.00
N LEU A 43 -16.59 12.06 -18.15
CA LEU A 43 -16.22 12.71 -19.40
C LEU A 43 -15.67 11.63 -20.36
N PRO A 44 -16.00 11.66 -21.66
CA PRO A 44 -15.69 10.59 -22.63
C PRO A 44 -14.20 10.42 -22.99
N ASN A 45 -13.27 10.93 -22.18
CA ASN A 45 -11.83 10.96 -22.46
C ASN A 45 -11.00 10.67 -21.19
N ILE A 46 -11.23 9.53 -20.55
CA ILE A 46 -10.32 9.05 -19.50
C ILE A 46 -9.17 8.34 -20.22
N PRO A 47 -7.96 8.93 -20.30
CA PRO A 47 -6.81 8.22 -20.84
C PRO A 47 -6.56 6.96 -20.00
N PRO A 48 -5.95 5.90 -20.58
CA PRO A 48 -5.53 4.75 -19.79
C PRO A 48 -4.75 5.24 -18.58
N VAL A 49 -5.00 4.65 -17.41
CA VAL A 49 -4.24 4.91 -16.19
C VAL A 49 -2.77 4.62 -16.50
N ARG A 50 -2.04 5.64 -16.92
CA ARG A 50 -0.59 5.61 -16.94
C ARG A 50 -0.18 5.47 -15.49
N GLU A 51 0.74 4.55 -15.22
CA GLU A 51 1.37 4.45 -13.91
C GLU A 51 1.73 5.88 -13.47
N PRO A 52 1.26 6.33 -12.29
CA PRO A 52 1.62 7.64 -11.79
C PRO A 52 3.11 7.59 -11.45
N GLN A 53 3.95 7.83 -12.46
CA GLN A 53 5.27 8.36 -12.22
C GLN A 53 5.02 9.74 -11.65
N ASP A 54 5.32 9.94 -10.38
CA ASP A 54 5.31 11.28 -9.80
C ASP A 54 6.28 12.13 -10.63
N PRO A 55 5.78 13.09 -11.44
CA PRO A 55 6.63 13.90 -12.30
C PRO A 55 7.56 14.81 -11.48
N SER A 56 7.32 14.94 -10.18
CA SER A 56 8.17 15.67 -9.24
C SER A 56 9.29 14.83 -8.64
N TYR A 57 9.27 13.49 -8.78
CA TYR A 57 10.32 12.63 -8.27
C TYR A 57 11.62 12.89 -9.04
N LYS A 58 12.55 13.55 -8.37
CA LYS A 58 13.94 13.71 -8.84
C LYS A 58 14.82 12.85 -7.95
N ARG A 59 15.60 11.97 -8.57
CA ARG A 59 16.63 11.22 -7.84
C ARG A 59 17.53 12.22 -7.12
N PRO A 60 17.71 12.13 -5.78
CA PRO A 60 18.60 13.02 -5.07
C PRO A 60 20.04 12.86 -5.57
N PRO A 61 20.86 13.92 -5.52
CA PRO A 61 22.27 13.85 -5.89
C PRO A 61 23.00 12.83 -5.03
N ALA A 62 24.08 12.25 -5.57
CA ALA A 62 24.84 11.24 -4.86
C ALA A 62 25.40 11.76 -3.53
N GLY A 63 25.08 11.07 -2.44
CA GLY A 63 25.50 11.41 -1.08
C GLY A 63 26.47 10.37 -0.49
N PRO A 64 26.89 10.56 0.77
CA PRO A 64 27.82 9.66 1.45
C PRO A 64 27.28 8.24 1.69
N PHE A 65 25.99 8.02 1.47
CA PHE A 65 25.31 6.73 1.65
C PHE A 65 24.96 6.03 0.34
N ASN A 66 25.46 6.55 -0.80
CA ASN A 66 25.27 5.89 -2.08
C ASN A 66 26.09 4.60 -2.17
N THR A 67 25.54 3.61 -2.87
CA THR A 67 26.20 2.34 -3.19
C THR A 67 26.23 2.14 -4.71
N ASP A 68 27.06 1.18 -5.16
CA ASP A 68 27.14 0.76 -6.56
C ASP A 68 26.13 -0.36 -6.90
N GLU A 69 25.22 -0.66 -5.98
CA GLU A 69 24.20 -1.69 -6.17
C GLU A 69 23.10 -1.23 -7.13
N ASP A 70 22.56 -2.16 -7.91
CA ASP A 70 21.44 -1.89 -8.79
C ASP A 70 20.18 -1.52 -7.99
N LEU A 71 19.48 -0.47 -8.44
CA LEU A 71 18.26 -0.01 -7.79
C LEU A 71 17.07 -0.90 -8.17
N THR A 72 16.25 -1.23 -7.17
CA THR A 72 14.94 -1.85 -7.39
C THR A 72 14.08 -0.93 -8.28
N PRO A 73 13.40 -1.47 -9.32
CA PRO A 73 12.51 -0.68 -10.16
C PRO A 73 11.44 0.05 -9.33
N TYR A 74 11.16 1.30 -9.69
CA TYR A 74 10.18 2.15 -8.98
C TYR A 74 8.80 1.48 -8.83
N LYS A 75 8.39 0.73 -9.85
CA LYS A 75 7.14 -0.04 -9.85
C LYS A 75 7.11 -1.07 -8.71
N ASP A 76 8.18 -1.82 -8.52
CA ASP A 76 8.20 -2.87 -7.52
C ASP A 76 8.20 -2.27 -6.11
N VAL A 77 8.93 -1.16 -5.92
CA VAL A 77 8.92 -0.39 -4.66
C VAL A 77 7.51 0.10 -4.29
N THR A 78 6.70 0.49 -5.27
CA THR A 78 5.36 1.06 -5.02
C THR A 78 4.24 0.01 -4.99
N THR A 79 4.45 -1.17 -5.56
CA THR A 79 3.37 -2.16 -5.75
C THR A 79 3.62 -3.50 -5.06
N TYR A 80 4.87 -3.88 -4.82
CA TYR A 80 5.23 -5.16 -4.18
C TYR A 80 5.57 -4.94 -2.71
N ASN A 81 4.52 -4.68 -1.92
CA ASN A 81 4.64 -4.31 -0.51
C ASN A 81 3.92 -5.31 0.39
N ASN A 82 4.49 -5.57 1.57
CA ASN A 82 3.80 -6.22 2.67
C ASN A 82 3.13 -5.17 3.55
N PHE A 83 1.98 -4.67 3.12
CA PHE A 83 1.13 -3.72 3.86
C PHE A 83 -0.22 -4.39 4.13
N TYR A 84 -0.49 -4.78 5.37
CA TYR A 84 -1.62 -5.66 5.70
C TYR A 84 -2.90 -4.90 6.07
N GLU A 85 -2.74 -3.63 6.45
CA GLU A 85 -3.78 -2.72 6.94
C GLU A 85 -4.61 -2.06 5.84
#